data_AF-A0A1E4IIF0-F1
#
_entry.id   AF-A0A1E4IIF0-F1
#
_cell.length_a   1.000
_cell.length_b   1.000
_cell.length_c   1.000
_cell.angle_alpha   90.00
_cell.angle_beta   90.00
_cell.angle_gamma   90.00
#
_symmetry.space_group_name_H-M   'P 1'
#
loop_
_entity.id
_entity.type
_entity.pdbx_description
1 polymer ?
#
loop_
_entity_poly.entity_id
_entity_poly.type
_entity_poly.pdbx_seq_one_letter_code
_entity_poly.pdbx_strand_id
1 'polypeptide(L)'
;MKRAMQKGFTLIELMIVVAIIGILAAVALPAYKDYTIKARMSEVVLAASQCRTTISETIQTMNADATLAGANAFGCDATNPTKMVASIATNANTGAITVTPHATNLGTAMAAADTITLTPVRDDGGTAYALGAAAGGQGSQVFKWNCKSTGAAAKYAPGSCR
;
A
#
# COMPACT_ATOMS: atom_id res chain seq x y z
N MET A 1 -7.37 -13.59 67.14
CA MET A 1 -7.39 -13.42 65.67
C MET A 1 -6.36 -14.36 65.06
N LYS A 2 -6.76 -15.43 64.37
CA LYS A 2 -5.81 -16.34 63.68
C LYS A 2 -5.28 -15.60 62.45
N ARG A 3 -3.99 -15.25 62.43
CA ARG A 3 -3.34 -14.74 61.21
C ARG A 3 -3.28 -15.87 60.20
N ALA A 4 -4.05 -15.76 59.11
CA ALA A 4 -3.86 -16.62 57.95
C ALA A 4 -2.49 -16.29 57.35
N MET A 5 -1.57 -17.25 57.38
CA MET A 5 -0.25 -17.09 56.78
C MET A 5 -0.43 -17.08 55.26
N GLN A 6 -0.25 -15.91 54.64
CA GLN A 6 -0.27 -15.77 53.18
C GLN A 6 0.83 -16.66 52.61
N LYS A 7 0.45 -17.71 51.88
CA LYS A 7 1.39 -18.51 51.09
C LYS A 7 1.89 -17.61 49.95
N GLY A 8 3.18 -17.27 49.98
CA GLY A 8 3.82 -16.56 48.89
C GLY A 8 3.93 -17.43 47.64
N PHE A 9 4.09 -16.77 46.49
CA PHE A 9 4.34 -17.43 45.20
C PHE A 9 5.69 -18.15 45.22
N THR A 10 5.79 -19.35 44.67
CA THR A 10 7.05 -20.10 44.58
C THR A 10 7.87 -19.65 43.38
N LEU A 11 9.20 -19.76 43.49
CA LEU A 11 10.11 -19.52 42.35
C LEU A 11 9.81 -20.44 41.17
N ILE A 12 9.39 -21.68 41.44
CA ILE A 12 9.01 -22.66 40.41
C ILE A 12 7.76 -22.20 39.65
N GLU A 13 6.73 -21.72 40.34
CA GLU A 13 5.53 -21.20 39.68
C GLU A 13 5.86 -20.01 38.78
N LEU A 14 6.75 -19.11 39.25
CA LEU A 14 7.17 -17.97 38.44
C LEU A 14 7.99 -18.39 37.21
N MET A 15 8.87 -19.38 37.35
CA MET A 15 9.66 -19.91 36.23
C MET A 15 8.80 -20.60 35.16
N ILE A 16 7.78 -21.35 35.56
CA ILE A 16 6.84 -21.99 34.62
C ILE A 16 6.06 -20.93 33.85
N VAL A 17 5.59 -19.88 34.52
CA VAL A 17 4.87 -18.78 33.86
C VAL A 17 5.75 -18.08 32.83
N VAL A 18 7.01 -17.78 33.18
CA VAL A 18 7.96 -17.17 32.23
C VAL A 18 8.23 -18.08 31.03
N ALA A 19 8.35 -19.40 31.25
CA ALA A 19 8.53 -20.36 30.15
C ALA A 19 7.35 -20.37 29.18
N ILE A 20 6.11 -20.36 29.68
CA ILE A 20 4.90 -20.32 28.85
C ILE A 20 4.81 -19.01 28.08
N ILE A 21 5.05 -17.87 28.74
CA ILE A 21 5.07 -16.55 28.07
C ILE A 21 6.15 -16.50 26.99
N GLY A 22 7.32 -17.11 27.24
CA GLY A 22 8.41 -17.20 26.26
C GLY A 22 8.00 -17.93 24.98
N ILE A 23 7.31 -19.07 25.11
CA ILE A 23 6.80 -19.84 23.96
C ILE A 23 5.75 -19.04 23.18
N LEU A 24 4.78 -18.44 23.88
CA LEU A 24 3.72 -17.64 23.26
C LEU A 24 4.30 -16.42 22.53
N ALA A 25 5.27 -15.73 23.14
CA ALA A 25 5.92 -14.57 22.54
C ALA A 25 6.69 -14.93 21.25
N ALA A 26 7.37 -16.08 21.23
CA ALA A 26 8.14 -16.54 20.07
C ALA A 26 7.25 -16.73 18.82
N VAL A 27 6.01 -17.20 19.00
CA VAL A 27 5.05 -17.39 17.90
C VAL A 27 4.28 -16.11 17.58
N ALA A 28 3.88 -15.34 18.60
CA ALA A 28 3.02 -14.17 18.43
C ALA A 28 3.76 -12.96 17.85
N LEU A 29 5.03 -12.73 18.23
CA LEU A 29 5.77 -11.53 17.81
C LEU A 29 6.01 -11.45 16.29
N PRO A 30 6.40 -12.52 15.59
CA PRO A 30 6.52 -12.48 14.13
C PRO A 30 5.19 -12.16 13.43
N ALA A 31 4.08 -12.77 13.89
CA ALA A 31 2.76 -12.52 13.32
C ALA A 31 2.29 -11.08 13.56
N TYR A 32 2.53 -10.53 14.75
CA TYR A 32 2.21 -9.14 15.06
C TYR A 32 3.00 -8.15 14.19
N LYS A 33 4.29 -8.41 13.95
CA LYS A 33 5.11 -7.60 13.02
C LYS A 33 4.51 -7.61 11.61
N ASP A 34 4.21 -8.78 11.06
CA ASP A 34 3.61 -8.88 9.72
C ASP A 34 2.24 -8.17 9.64
N TYR A 35 1.43 -8.22 10.70
CA TYR A 35 0.16 -7.48 10.77
C TYR A 35 0.37 -5.96 10.76
N THR A 36 1.33 -5.46 11.55
CA THR A 36 1.65 -4.02 11.57
C THR A 36 2.22 -3.52 10.24
N ILE A 37 3.04 -4.33 9.55
CA ILE A 37 3.53 -4.02 8.21
C ILE A 37 2.36 -3.95 7.21
N LYS A 38 1.44 -4.93 7.24
CA LYS A 38 0.24 -4.91 6.40
C LYS A 38 -0.64 -3.69 6.64
N ALA A 39 -0.81 -3.29 7.90
CA ALA A 39 -1.55 -2.07 8.25
C ALA A 39 -0.90 -0.81 7.65
N ARG A 40 0.43 -0.68 7.75
CA ARG A 40 1.18 0.42 7.11
C ARG A 40 1.11 0.36 5.58
N MET A 41 1.07 -0.83 4.99
CA MET A 41 0.91 -0.99 3.54
C MET A 41 -0.45 -0.49 3.05
N SER A 42 -1.51 -0.59 3.86
CA SER A 42 -2.79 0.04 3.53
C SER A 42 -2.69 1.57 3.43
N GLU A 43 -1.82 2.21 4.23
CA GLU A 43 -1.54 3.65 4.09
C GLU A 43 -0.82 3.96 2.77
N VAL A 44 0.10 3.09 2.34
CA VAL A 44 0.79 3.22 1.03
C VAL A 44 -0.24 3.18 -0.11
N VAL A 45 -1.19 2.25 -0.07
CA VAL A 45 -2.27 2.19 -1.08
C VAL A 45 -3.16 3.43 -1.00
N LEU A 46 -3.49 3.90 0.20
CA LEU A 46 -4.35 5.07 0.41
C LEU A 46 -3.69 6.37 -0.09
N ALA A 47 -2.36 6.47 -0.05
CA ALA A 47 -1.63 7.63 -0.56
C ALA A 47 -1.88 7.89 -2.05
N ALA A 48 -2.27 6.87 -2.83
CA ALA A 48 -2.66 7.02 -4.23
C ALA A 48 -4.03 7.69 -4.43
N SER A 49 -4.85 7.86 -3.38
CA SER A 49 -6.25 8.32 -3.49
C SER A 49 -6.39 9.67 -4.20
N GLN A 50 -5.53 10.63 -3.88
CA GLN A 50 -5.53 11.95 -4.53
C GLN A 50 -5.28 11.81 -6.04
N CYS A 51 -4.23 11.07 -6.42
CA CYS A 51 -3.95 10.80 -7.82
C CYS A 51 -5.09 10.06 -8.53
N ARG A 52 -5.74 9.10 -7.87
CA ARG A 52 -6.88 8.38 -8.47
C ARG A 52 -8.00 9.33 -8.85
N THR A 53 -8.32 10.29 -7.98
CA THR A 53 -9.34 11.30 -8.25
C THR A 53 -8.91 12.19 -9.42
N THR A 54 -7.73 12.81 -9.34
CA THR A 54 -7.25 13.75 -10.38
C THR A 54 -7.11 13.08 -11.74
N ILE A 55 -6.62 11.84 -11.80
CA ILE A 55 -6.52 11.08 -13.05
C ILE A 55 -7.91 10.74 -13.59
N SER A 56 -8.86 10.33 -12.73
CA SER A 56 -10.21 10.01 -13.17
C SER A 56 -10.93 11.24 -13.74
N GLU A 57 -10.77 12.40 -13.10
CA GLU A 57 -11.31 13.67 -13.58
C GLU A 57 -10.67 14.10 -14.89
N THR A 58 -9.33 13.98 -14.99
CA THR A 58 -8.60 14.32 -16.21
C THR A 58 -9.05 13.46 -17.38
N ILE A 59 -9.08 12.13 -17.22
CA ILE A 59 -9.52 11.20 -18.26
C ILE A 59 -10.95 11.51 -18.72
N GLN A 60 -11.87 11.81 -17.80
CA GLN A 60 -13.28 12.07 -18.10
C GLN A 60 -13.52 13.41 -18.79
N THR A 61 -12.69 14.43 -18.52
CA THR A 61 -12.87 15.79 -19.05
C THR A 61 -12.01 16.09 -20.27
N MET A 62 -11.00 15.27 -20.55
CA MET A 62 -10.16 15.40 -21.74
C MET A 62 -10.96 15.20 -23.03
N ASN A 63 -10.70 16.07 -24.03
CA ASN A 63 -11.19 15.88 -25.38
C ASN A 63 -10.55 14.65 -26.03
N ALA A 64 -11.29 13.97 -26.93
CA ALA A 64 -10.82 12.77 -27.64
C ALA A 64 -9.50 12.96 -28.40
N ASP A 65 -9.25 14.18 -28.90
CA ASP A 65 -8.04 14.52 -29.67
C ASP A 65 -6.89 15.05 -28.80
N ALA A 66 -7.12 15.27 -27.51
CA ALA A 66 -6.09 15.78 -26.60
C ALA A 66 -5.11 14.67 -26.21
N THR A 67 -3.82 15.00 -26.16
CA THR A 67 -2.76 14.08 -25.72
C THR A 67 -2.11 14.56 -24.43
N LEU A 68 -1.78 13.64 -23.54
CA LEU A 68 -1.02 13.89 -22.32
C LEU A 68 0.39 13.32 -22.44
N ALA A 69 1.39 14.08 -22.03
CA ALA A 69 2.79 13.66 -22.03
C ALA A 69 3.57 14.38 -20.92
N GLY A 70 4.74 13.82 -20.58
CA GLY A 70 5.64 14.40 -19.60
C GLY A 70 5.52 13.80 -18.19
N ALA A 71 6.44 14.20 -17.32
CA ALA A 71 6.41 13.83 -15.91
C ALA A 71 5.36 14.68 -15.17
N ASN A 72 4.74 14.10 -14.14
CA ASN A 72 3.72 14.77 -13.33
C ASN A 72 2.60 15.45 -14.15
N ALA A 73 2.20 14.85 -15.28
CA ALA A 73 1.17 15.42 -16.16
C ALA A 73 -0.20 15.57 -15.47
N PHE A 74 -0.44 14.80 -14.40
CA PHE A 74 -1.64 14.89 -13.57
C PHE A 74 -1.46 15.77 -12.32
N GLY A 75 -0.28 16.34 -12.08
CA GLY A 75 -0.03 17.27 -10.96
C GLY A 75 -0.06 16.64 -9.57
N CYS A 76 -0.04 15.32 -9.44
CA CYS A 76 -0.16 14.61 -8.17
C CYS A 76 1.07 13.74 -7.81
N ASP A 77 2.13 13.77 -8.63
CA ASP A 77 3.41 13.15 -8.30
C ASP A 77 3.99 13.84 -7.06
N ALA A 78 4.55 13.04 -6.16
CA ALA A 78 5.03 13.53 -4.88
C ALA A 78 6.24 12.73 -4.39
N THR A 79 7.13 13.40 -3.66
CA THR A 79 8.27 12.80 -2.98
C THR A 79 8.06 12.90 -1.48
N ASN A 80 8.16 11.79 -0.77
CA ASN A 80 7.89 11.66 0.66
C ASN A 80 6.54 12.26 1.11
N PRO A 81 5.41 11.96 0.45
CA PRO A 81 4.11 12.56 0.80
C PRO A 81 3.63 12.14 2.19
N THR A 82 4.05 10.96 2.67
CA THR A 82 3.78 10.48 4.02
C THR A 82 5.00 9.77 4.58
N LYS A 83 5.00 9.48 5.88
CA LYS A 83 6.10 8.72 6.52
C LYS A 83 6.27 7.32 5.92
N MET A 84 5.21 6.70 5.38
CA MET A 84 5.23 5.34 4.84
C MET A 84 5.53 5.29 3.34
N VAL A 85 5.57 6.42 2.64
CA VAL A 85 5.68 6.48 1.18
C VAL A 85 6.91 7.29 0.79
N ALA A 86 7.81 6.69 0.00
CA ALA A 86 8.96 7.37 -0.56
C ALA A 86 8.58 8.24 -1.76
N SER A 87 7.71 7.75 -2.64
CA SER A 87 7.27 8.51 -3.81
C SER A 87 5.92 8.04 -4.35
N ILE A 88 5.26 8.96 -5.05
CA ILE A 88 4.14 8.72 -5.95
C ILE A 88 4.56 9.25 -7.31
N ALA A 89 4.47 8.41 -8.33
CA ALA A 89 4.76 8.78 -9.71
C ALA A 89 3.62 8.30 -10.62
N THR A 90 3.24 9.13 -11.59
CA THR A 90 2.20 8.83 -12.56
C THR A 90 2.74 8.65 -13.96
N ASN A 91 2.12 7.74 -14.71
CA ASN A 91 2.39 7.57 -16.13
C ASN A 91 1.38 8.39 -16.94
N ALA A 92 1.83 9.45 -17.61
CA ALA A 92 0.96 10.32 -18.41
C ALA A 92 0.16 9.58 -19.50
N ASN A 93 0.72 8.51 -20.07
CA ASN A 93 0.09 7.79 -21.17
C ASN A 93 -0.99 6.80 -20.70
N THR A 94 -0.84 6.21 -19.51
CA THR A 94 -1.75 5.16 -19.04
C THR A 94 -2.59 5.57 -17.85
N GLY A 95 -2.26 6.69 -17.18
CA GLY A 95 -2.84 7.07 -15.90
C GLY A 95 -2.43 6.13 -14.75
N ALA A 96 -1.45 5.25 -14.96
CA ALA A 96 -0.99 4.34 -13.90
C ALA A 96 -0.26 5.13 -12.81
N ILE A 97 -0.64 4.88 -11.55
CA ILE A 97 -0.04 5.45 -10.35
C ILE A 97 0.89 4.41 -9.77
N THR A 98 2.16 4.74 -9.58
CA THR A 98 3.13 3.91 -8.89
C THR A 98 3.47 4.56 -7.56
N VAL A 99 3.15 3.86 -6.48
CA VAL A 99 3.51 4.25 -5.11
C VAL A 99 4.68 3.39 -4.65
N THR A 100 5.76 4.04 -4.27
CA THR A 100 6.94 3.40 -3.68
C THR A 100 6.87 3.53 -2.16
N PRO A 101 6.77 2.44 -1.40
CA PRO A 101 6.87 2.45 0.05
C PRO A 101 8.23 3.03 0.51
N HIS A 102 8.25 3.59 1.71
CA HIS A 102 9.51 4.04 2.31
C HIS A 102 10.42 2.84 2.62
N ALA A 103 11.72 2.98 2.33
CA ALA A 103 12.67 1.87 2.41
C ALA A 103 12.74 1.19 3.79
N THR A 104 12.49 1.92 4.87
CA THR A 104 12.66 1.42 6.25
C THR A 104 11.49 1.66 7.20
N ASN A 105 10.53 2.53 6.86
CA ASN A 105 9.53 2.99 7.85
C ASN A 105 8.39 1.99 8.03
N LEU A 106 8.29 0.98 7.17
CA LEU A 106 7.26 -0.04 7.24
C LEU A 106 7.52 -1.08 8.34
N GLY A 107 8.72 -1.13 8.92
CA GLY A 107 9.12 -2.19 9.87
C GLY A 107 9.77 -3.40 9.19
N THR A 108 10.05 -3.28 7.90
CA THR A 108 10.83 -4.19 7.08
C THR A 108 11.53 -3.38 5.98
N ALA A 109 12.60 -3.92 5.41
CA ALA A 109 13.35 -3.26 4.34
C ALA A 109 12.60 -3.41 3.01
N MET A 110 12.30 -2.29 2.35
CA MET A 110 11.66 -2.22 1.04
C MET A 110 12.66 -1.65 0.02
N ALA A 111 12.79 -2.31 -1.13
CA ALA A 111 13.55 -1.83 -2.26
C ALA A 111 12.73 -0.85 -3.10
N ALA A 112 13.38 -0.06 -3.94
CA ALA A 112 12.71 0.83 -4.89
C ALA A 112 11.81 0.08 -5.90
N ALA A 113 12.07 -1.21 -6.12
CA ALA A 113 11.26 -2.08 -6.97
C ALA A 113 10.04 -2.69 -6.26
N ASP A 114 9.91 -2.53 -4.94
CA ASP A 114 8.79 -3.06 -4.15
C ASP A 114 7.63 -2.07 -4.17
N THR A 115 6.87 -2.01 -5.26
CA THR A 115 5.89 -0.94 -5.50
C THR A 115 4.45 -1.43 -5.40
N ILE A 116 3.53 -0.48 -5.21
CA ILE A 116 2.11 -0.66 -5.45
C ILE A 116 1.74 0.15 -6.69
N THR A 117 1.22 -0.49 -7.73
CA THR A 117 0.76 0.16 -8.95
C THR A 117 -0.75 0.08 -9.08
N LEU A 118 -1.42 1.23 -9.18
CA LEU A 118 -2.85 1.34 -9.47
C LEU A 118 -3.02 1.80 -10.91
N THR A 119 -3.63 0.99 -11.75
CA THR A 119 -3.83 1.28 -13.18
C THR A 119 -5.33 1.45 -13.47
N PRO A 120 -5.76 2.60 -14.02
CA PRO A 120 -7.13 2.75 -14.48
C PRO A 120 -7.31 1.93 -15.75
N VAL A 121 -8.45 1.26 -15.89
CA VAL A 121 -8.81 0.53 -17.10
C VAL A 121 -10.16 1.01 -17.61
N ARG A 122 -10.33 0.96 -18.93
CA ARG A 122 -11.51 1.50 -19.63
C ARG A 122 -12.65 0.51 -19.79
N ASP A 123 -12.40 -0.77 -19.53
CA ASP A 123 -13.36 -1.86 -19.70
C ASP A 123 -13.09 -3.03 -18.76
N ASP A 124 -13.98 -4.02 -18.78
CA ASP A 124 -13.85 -5.20 -17.93
C ASP A 124 -12.70 -6.13 -18.34
N GLY A 125 -12.31 -6.10 -19.62
CA GLY A 125 -11.15 -6.80 -20.17
C GLY A 125 -9.81 -6.28 -19.63
N GLY A 126 -9.81 -5.14 -18.94
CA GLY A 126 -8.61 -4.55 -18.36
C GLY A 126 -7.77 -3.76 -19.34
N THR A 127 -8.38 -3.26 -20.42
CA THR A 127 -7.68 -2.44 -21.42
C THR A 127 -7.15 -1.16 -20.77
N ALA A 128 -5.86 -0.89 -20.95
CA ALA A 128 -5.22 0.32 -20.45
C ALA A 128 -5.63 1.55 -21.26
N TYR A 129 -5.52 2.74 -20.64
CA TYR A 129 -5.60 3.99 -21.37
C TYR A 129 -4.35 4.24 -22.23
N ALA A 130 -4.51 5.02 -23.30
CA ALA A 130 -3.44 5.40 -24.22
C ALA A 130 -3.47 6.92 -24.45
N LEU A 131 -3.46 7.69 -23.36
CA LEU A 131 -3.65 9.14 -23.31
C LEU A 131 -2.56 9.93 -24.03
N GLY A 132 -1.45 9.31 -24.40
CA GLY A 132 -0.42 9.90 -25.26
C GLY A 132 -0.81 9.97 -26.75
N ALA A 133 -1.96 9.41 -27.14
CA ALA A 133 -2.47 9.42 -28.50
C ALA A 133 -3.95 9.81 -28.53
N ALA A 134 -4.41 10.41 -29.65
CA ALA A 134 -5.83 10.69 -29.87
C ALA A 134 -6.65 9.39 -29.86
N ALA A 135 -7.91 9.48 -29.42
CA ALA A 135 -8.83 8.36 -29.22
C ALA A 135 -8.28 7.24 -28.30
N GLY A 136 -7.33 7.58 -27.43
CA GLY A 136 -6.74 6.75 -26.39
C GLY A 136 -7.61 6.57 -25.13
N GLY A 137 -8.92 6.76 -25.23
CA GLY A 137 -9.89 6.62 -24.14
C GLY A 137 -10.20 7.92 -23.38
N GLN A 138 -9.69 9.06 -23.82
CA GLN A 138 -10.10 10.38 -23.32
C GLN A 138 -11.63 10.56 -23.43
N GLY A 139 -12.22 11.28 -22.49
CA GLY A 139 -13.66 11.54 -22.43
C GLY A 139 -14.51 10.34 -22.01
N SER A 140 -13.89 9.23 -21.55
CA SER A 140 -14.60 8.05 -21.04
C SER A 140 -14.47 7.92 -19.52
N GLN A 141 -15.45 7.29 -18.89
CA GLN A 141 -15.39 6.99 -17.46
C GLN A 141 -14.38 5.88 -17.18
N VAL A 142 -13.60 6.02 -16.10
CA VAL A 142 -12.74 4.94 -15.59
C VAL A 142 -13.62 3.79 -15.10
N PHE A 143 -13.48 2.61 -15.72
CA PHE A 143 -14.32 1.45 -15.41
C PHE A 143 -13.95 0.83 -14.06
N LYS A 144 -12.66 0.53 -13.86
CA LYS A 144 -12.11 0.06 -12.57
C LYS A 144 -10.65 0.45 -12.43
N TRP A 145 -10.14 0.30 -11.21
CA TRP A 145 -8.73 0.46 -10.90
C TRP A 145 -8.15 -0.91 -10.56
N ASN A 146 -7.23 -1.39 -11.38
CA ASN A 146 -6.48 -2.61 -11.11
C ASN A 146 -5.28 -2.27 -10.25
N CYS A 147 -5.20 -2.83 -9.04
CA CYS A 147 -4.05 -2.67 -8.17
C CYS A 147 -3.16 -3.91 -8.25
N LYS A 148 -1.85 -3.71 -8.39
CA LYS A 148 -0.84 -4.77 -8.35
C LYS A 148 0.31 -4.36 -7.45
N SER A 149 0.94 -5.34 -6.82
CA SER A 149 2.13 -5.14 -5.99
C SER A 149 3.31 -5.93 -6.55
N THR A 150 4.53 -5.44 -6.33
CA THR A 150 5.76 -6.08 -6.81
C THR A 150 6.73 -6.35 -5.66
N GLY A 151 7.58 -7.36 -5.84
CA GLY A 151 8.64 -7.71 -4.89
C GLY A 151 8.13 -7.98 -3.48
N ALA A 152 8.81 -7.45 -2.47
CA ALA A 152 8.47 -7.66 -1.06
C ALA A 152 7.14 -6.97 -0.66
N ALA A 153 6.69 -5.96 -1.40
CA ALA A 153 5.40 -5.32 -1.15
C ALA A 153 4.24 -6.31 -1.34
N ALA A 154 4.37 -7.29 -2.23
CA ALA A 154 3.31 -8.28 -2.48
C ALA A 154 2.97 -9.16 -1.27
N LYS A 155 3.95 -9.45 -0.41
CA LYS A 155 3.72 -10.20 0.85
C LYS A 155 2.80 -9.43 1.81
N TYR A 156 2.93 -8.11 1.83
CA TYR A 156 2.27 -7.24 2.80
C TYR A 156 1.11 -6.42 2.21
N ALA A 157 0.89 -6.50 0.89
CA ALA A 157 -0.19 -5.81 0.23
C ALA A 157 -1.57 -6.31 0.72
N PRO A 158 -2.57 -5.40 0.81
CA PRO A 158 -3.95 -5.79 1.02
C PRO A 158 -4.46 -6.63 -0.15
N GLY A 159 -5.49 -7.44 0.08
CA GLY A 159 -6.00 -8.39 -0.92
C GLY A 159 -6.41 -7.75 -2.26
N SER A 160 -6.81 -6.48 -2.26
CA SER A 160 -7.13 -5.73 -3.48
C SER A 160 -5.93 -5.45 -4.39
N CYS A 161 -4.71 -5.60 -3.88
CA CYS A 161 -3.45 -5.26 -4.56
C CYS A 161 -2.49 -6.46 -4.66
N ARG A 162 -2.95 -7.66 -4.32
CA ARG A 162 -2.17 -8.90 -4.45
C ARG A 162 -2.22 -9.46 -5.85
#